data_AF-A0A7C4QNI8-F1
#
_entry.id   AF-A0A7C4QNI8-F1
#
_cell.length_a   1.000
_cell.length_b   1.000
_cell.length_c   1.000
_cell.angle_alpha   90.00
_cell.angle_beta   90.00
_cell.angle_gamma   90.00
#
_symmetry.space_group_name_H-M   'P 1'
#
loop_
_entity.id
_entity.type
_entity.pdbx_description
1 polymer ?
#
loop_
_entity_poly.entity_id
_entity_poly.type
_entity_poly.pdbx_seq_one_letter_code
_entity_poly.pdbx_strand_id
1 'polypeptide(L)'
;MQTRSQQYAQAAFPAVQRHYPQATKDLSKEQKEYRTVAKKFPSLIHTCGLAQAIAFYQAKGHTDYLADLASVVSRAGHPEITNAQSLAEHSRTAQLSLYMRLSRNTLMAAGWIKRYVEALAGEDE
;
A
#
# COMPACT_ATOMS: atom_id res chain seq x y z
N MET A 1 8.88 -23.39 -0.88
CA MET A 1 9.20 -22.10 -0.23
C MET A 1 8.67 -20.98 -1.11
N GLN A 2 7.87 -20.06 -0.57
CA GLN A 2 7.38 -18.90 -1.35
C GLN A 2 8.44 -17.79 -1.39
N THR A 3 8.52 -17.05 -2.49
CA THR A 3 9.40 -15.87 -2.56
C THR A 3 8.76 -14.69 -1.82
N ARG A 4 9.56 -13.73 -1.35
CA ARG A 4 9.01 -12.48 -0.75
C ARG A 4 8.03 -11.79 -1.68
N SER A 5 8.36 -11.68 -2.96
CA SER A 5 7.48 -11.06 -3.96
C SER A 5 6.13 -11.79 -4.05
N GLN A 6 6.15 -13.13 -4.01
CA GLN A 6 4.93 -13.95 -3.99
C GLN A 6 4.10 -13.71 -2.73
N GLN A 7 4.73 -13.55 -1.55
CA GLN A 7 4.01 -13.23 -0.31
C GLN A 7 3.30 -11.88 -0.40
N TYR A 8 3.96 -10.84 -0.91
CA TYR A 8 3.32 -9.53 -1.12
C TYR A 8 2.16 -9.61 -2.12
N ALA A 9 2.33 -10.33 -3.24
CA ALA A 9 1.28 -10.52 -4.22
C ALA A 9 0.03 -11.20 -3.61
N GLN A 10 0.24 -12.32 -2.90
CA GLN A 10 -0.85 -13.07 -2.24
C GLN A 10 -1.53 -12.27 -1.13
N ALA A 11 -0.79 -11.40 -0.43
CA ALA A 11 -1.35 -10.53 0.59
C ALA A 11 -2.13 -9.35 -0.01
N ALA A 12 -1.64 -8.76 -1.11
CA ALA A 12 -2.20 -7.58 -1.76
C ALA A 12 -3.51 -7.88 -2.50
N PHE A 13 -3.60 -9.01 -3.19
CA PHE A 13 -4.80 -9.34 -3.97
C PHE A 13 -6.11 -9.26 -3.17
N PRO A 14 -6.28 -9.95 -2.01
CA PRO A 14 -7.52 -9.86 -1.24
C PRO A 14 -7.76 -8.49 -0.61
N ALA A 15 -6.73 -7.66 -0.41
CA ALA A 15 -6.92 -6.29 0.06
C ALA A 15 -7.60 -5.46 -1.05
N VAL A 16 -7.05 -5.49 -2.26
CA VAL A 16 -7.59 -4.77 -3.42
C VAL A 16 -8.94 -5.33 -3.86
N GLN A 17 -9.13 -6.65 -3.85
CA GLN A 17 -10.38 -7.29 -4.29
C GLN A 17 -11.61 -6.85 -3.48
N ARG A 18 -11.44 -6.42 -2.21
CA ARG A 18 -12.56 -5.85 -1.43
C ARG A 18 -13.08 -4.54 -2.01
N HIS A 19 -12.19 -3.74 -2.59
CA HIS A 19 -12.53 -2.48 -3.26
C HIS A 19 -12.99 -2.69 -4.71
N TYR A 20 -12.50 -3.75 -5.36
CA TYR A 20 -12.82 -4.10 -6.75
C TYR A 20 -13.31 -5.56 -6.84
N PRO A 21 -14.54 -5.86 -6.41
CA PRO A 21 -15.08 -7.22 -6.42
C PRO A 21 -15.19 -7.82 -7.83
N GLN A 22 -15.35 -6.97 -8.83
CA GLN A 22 -15.35 -7.31 -10.25
C GLN A 22 -14.45 -6.34 -11.02
N ALA A 23 -13.82 -6.85 -12.08
CA ALA A 23 -13.05 -6.00 -12.97
C ALA A 23 -14.01 -5.10 -13.78
N THR A 24 -13.87 -3.78 -13.68
CA THR A 24 -14.73 -2.82 -14.38
C THR A 24 -14.03 -1.48 -14.58
N LYS A 25 -14.35 -0.80 -15.69
CA LYS A 25 -13.95 0.60 -15.94
C LYS A 25 -14.94 1.60 -15.33
N ASP A 26 -16.16 1.16 -15.01
CA ASP A 26 -17.20 1.99 -14.40
C ASP A 26 -16.99 2.07 -12.88
N LEU A 27 -16.02 2.89 -12.50
CA LEU A 27 -15.60 3.04 -11.11
C LEU A 27 -16.51 4.02 -10.35
N SER A 28 -16.91 3.61 -9.14
CA SER A 28 -17.43 4.52 -8.11
C SER A 28 -16.42 5.60 -7.74
N LYS A 29 -16.88 6.66 -7.06
CA LYS A 29 -16.00 7.75 -6.63
C LYS A 29 -14.88 7.25 -5.73
N GLU A 30 -15.23 6.37 -4.79
CA GLU A 30 -14.33 5.75 -3.82
C GLU A 30 -13.26 4.90 -4.52
N GLN A 31 -13.68 4.11 -5.53
CA GLN A 31 -12.75 3.32 -6.34
C GLN A 31 -11.79 4.18 -7.17
N LYS A 32 -12.25 5.32 -7.72
CA LYS A 32 -11.37 6.26 -8.44
C LYS A 32 -10.34 6.89 -7.52
N GLU A 33 -10.77 7.23 -6.30
CA GLU A 33 -9.92 7.82 -5.27
C GLU A 33 -8.85 6.83 -4.79
N TYR A 34 -9.25 5.62 -4.37
CA TYR A 34 -8.33 4.55 -3.98
C TYR A 34 -7.32 4.25 -5.09
N ARG A 35 -7.80 4.17 -6.35
CA ARG A 35 -6.94 3.96 -7.51
C ARG A 35 -5.90 5.06 -7.68
N THR A 36 -6.32 6.31 -7.55
CA THR A 36 -5.43 7.46 -7.64
C THR A 36 -4.35 7.42 -6.57
N VAL A 37 -4.71 7.07 -5.33
CA VAL A 37 -3.78 6.90 -4.21
C VAL A 37 -2.78 5.78 -4.52
N ALA A 38 -3.27 4.60 -4.89
CA ALA A 38 -2.44 3.43 -5.18
C ALA A 38 -1.42 3.66 -6.30
N LYS A 39 -1.81 4.40 -7.35
CA LYS A 39 -0.90 4.77 -8.46
C LYS A 39 0.20 5.74 -8.03
N LYS A 40 -0.13 6.70 -7.15
CA LYS A 40 0.78 7.80 -6.76
C LYS A 40 1.66 7.47 -5.57
N PHE A 41 1.21 6.61 -4.66
CA PHE A 41 1.90 6.33 -3.40
C PHE A 41 3.33 5.80 -3.55
N PRO A 42 3.64 4.84 -4.45
CA PRO A 42 5.01 4.37 -4.65
C PRO A 42 5.97 5.49 -5.05
N SER A 43 5.55 6.37 -5.97
CA SER A 43 6.34 7.54 -6.38
C SER A 43 6.55 8.50 -5.22
N LEU A 44 5.53 8.71 -4.37
CA LEU A 44 5.65 9.58 -3.21
C LEU A 44 6.70 9.07 -2.21
N ILE A 45 6.79 7.76 -1.97
CA ILE A 45 7.85 7.17 -1.14
C ILE A 45 9.24 7.49 -1.73
N HIS A 46 9.41 7.39 -3.04
CA HIS A 46 10.69 7.72 -3.68
C HIS A 46 11.05 9.20 -3.56
N THR A 47 10.06 10.10 -3.63
CA THR A 47 10.28 11.55 -3.60
C THR A 47 10.57 12.07 -2.20
N CYS A 48 9.78 11.66 -1.20
CA CYS A 48 9.82 12.27 0.14
C CYS A 48 10.06 11.27 1.29
N GLY A 49 10.20 9.99 0.97
CA GLY A 49 10.39 8.93 1.94
C GLY A 49 9.08 8.42 2.54
N LEU A 50 9.17 7.28 3.23
CA LEU A 50 8.02 6.57 3.77
C LEU A 50 7.25 7.40 4.81
N ALA A 51 7.95 8.02 5.76
CA ALA A 51 7.32 8.74 6.87
C ALA A 51 6.45 9.91 6.37
N GLN A 52 6.98 10.71 5.44
CA GLN A 52 6.25 11.84 4.86
C GLN A 52 5.11 11.36 3.94
N ALA A 53 5.32 10.30 3.17
CA ALA A 53 4.27 9.72 2.34
C ALA A 53 3.06 9.25 3.16
N ILE A 54 3.31 8.56 4.29
CA ILE A 54 2.23 8.13 5.20
C ILE A 54 1.52 9.35 5.80
N ALA A 55 2.28 10.30 6.36
CA ALA A 55 1.71 11.49 6.99
C ALA A 55 0.83 12.30 6.01
N PHE A 56 1.24 12.41 4.75
CA PHE A 56 0.46 13.09 3.70
C PHE A 56 -0.90 12.43 3.46
N TYR A 57 -0.94 11.10 3.33
CA TYR A 57 -2.20 10.39 3.10
C TYR A 57 -3.07 10.26 4.36
N GLN A 58 -2.46 10.28 5.56
CA GLN A 58 -3.20 10.44 6.81
C GLN A 58 -3.92 11.79 6.88
N ALA A 59 -3.22 12.89 6.55
CA ALA A 59 -3.81 14.23 6.57
C ALA A 59 -4.94 14.42 5.55
N LYS A 60 -4.91 13.66 4.45
CA LYS A 60 -5.97 13.64 3.43
C LYS A 60 -7.15 12.71 3.74
N GLY A 61 -7.08 11.92 4.81
CA GLY A 61 -8.17 11.00 5.19
C GLY A 61 -8.23 9.70 4.40
N HIS A 62 -7.19 9.32 3.65
CA HIS A 62 -7.14 8.04 2.91
C HIS A 62 -6.73 6.88 3.82
N THR A 63 -7.52 6.64 4.86
CA THR A 63 -7.22 5.65 5.92
C THR A 63 -7.39 4.22 5.45
N ASP A 64 -8.26 3.99 4.47
CA ASP A 64 -8.53 2.69 3.84
C ASP A 64 -7.30 2.14 3.12
N TYR A 65 -6.69 2.94 2.25
CA TYR A 65 -5.46 2.58 1.55
C TYR A 65 -4.31 2.28 2.53
N LEU A 66 -4.13 3.11 3.56
CA LEU A 66 -3.09 2.92 4.56
C LEU A 66 -3.32 1.66 5.41
N ALA A 67 -4.57 1.33 5.71
CA ALA A 67 -4.94 0.10 6.41
C ALA A 67 -4.62 -1.14 5.58
N ASP A 68 -4.99 -1.13 4.29
CA ASP A 68 -4.65 -2.21 3.36
C ASP A 68 -3.14 -2.36 3.21
N LEU A 69 -2.42 -1.26 3.01
CA LEU A 69 -0.97 -1.26 2.91
C LEU A 69 -0.31 -1.88 4.14
N ALA A 70 -0.73 -1.49 5.34
CA ALA A 70 -0.24 -2.07 6.59
C ALA A 70 -0.56 -3.57 6.71
N SER A 71 -1.78 -3.97 6.35
CA SER A 71 -2.19 -5.38 6.32
C SER A 71 -1.32 -6.21 5.36
N VAL A 72 -1.01 -5.68 4.17
CA VAL A 72 -0.13 -6.34 3.20
C VAL A 72 1.30 -6.48 3.73
N VAL A 73 1.86 -5.41 4.30
CA VAL A 73 3.19 -5.42 4.91
C VAL A 73 3.26 -6.43 6.05
N SER A 74 2.25 -6.46 6.92
CA SER A 74 2.13 -7.41 8.03
C SER A 74 2.18 -8.86 7.55
N ARG A 75 1.29 -9.22 6.62
CA ARG A 75 1.14 -10.58 6.08
C ARG A 75 2.36 -11.03 5.25
N ALA A 76 3.15 -10.09 4.75
CA ALA A 76 4.38 -10.36 4.01
C ALA A 76 5.64 -10.50 4.91
N GLY A 77 5.44 -10.62 6.23
CA GLY A 77 6.51 -10.97 7.18
C GLY A 77 7.07 -9.82 8.00
N HIS A 78 6.26 -8.79 8.28
CA HIS A 78 6.59 -7.68 9.21
C HIS A 78 5.53 -7.61 10.31
N PRO A 79 5.49 -8.59 11.24
CA PRO A 79 4.44 -8.70 12.25
C PRO A 79 4.40 -7.52 13.23
N GLU A 80 5.48 -6.74 13.32
CA GLU A 80 5.51 -5.48 14.08
C GLU A 80 4.55 -4.41 13.53
N ILE A 81 4.17 -4.55 12.25
CA ILE A 81 3.16 -3.72 11.61
C ILE A 81 1.81 -4.42 11.74
N THR A 82 0.95 -3.92 12.62
CA THR A 82 -0.38 -4.51 12.90
C THR A 82 -1.51 -3.72 12.24
N ASN A 83 -1.31 -2.44 11.99
CA ASN A 83 -2.27 -1.52 11.38
C ASN A 83 -1.58 -0.25 10.83
N ALA A 84 -2.36 0.62 10.20
CA ALA A 84 -1.86 1.89 9.64
C ALA A 84 -1.14 2.76 10.67
N GLN A 85 -1.59 2.77 11.92
CA GLN A 85 -0.97 3.56 12.98
C GLN A 85 0.40 3.01 13.38
N SER A 86 0.52 1.69 13.55
CA SER A 86 1.82 1.06 13.81
C SER A 86 2.80 1.27 12.65
N LEU A 87 2.33 1.27 11.40
CA LEU A 87 3.15 1.57 10.23
C LEU A 87 3.66 3.01 10.28
N ALA A 88 2.78 3.97 10.60
CA ALA A 88 3.13 5.38 10.75
C ALA A 88 4.12 5.61 11.91
N GLU A 89 3.93 4.94 13.04
CA GLU A 89 4.82 5.02 14.19
C GLU A 89 6.22 4.48 13.87
N HIS A 90 6.31 3.24 13.37
CA HIS A 90 7.60 2.64 13.00
C HIS A 90 8.31 3.43 11.90
N SER A 91 7.57 4.07 10.98
CA SER A 91 8.18 4.93 9.97
C SER A 91 8.88 6.15 10.55
N ARG A 92 8.49 6.61 11.75
CA ARG A 92 9.05 7.80 12.41
C ARG A 92 10.08 7.47 13.48
N THR A 93 9.95 6.33 14.15
CA THR A 93 10.76 6.00 15.34
C THR A 93 11.83 4.95 15.09
N ALA A 94 11.77 4.21 13.98
CA ALA A 94 12.74 3.18 13.67
C ALA A 94 14.15 3.75 13.43
N GLN A 95 15.17 3.03 13.89
CA GLN A 95 16.55 3.30 13.53
C GLN A 95 16.75 3.22 12.00
N LEU A 96 17.74 3.94 11.47
CA LEU A 96 17.93 4.13 10.03
C LEU A 96 17.90 2.82 9.21
N SER A 97 18.59 1.77 9.68
CA SER A 97 18.64 0.47 8.99
C SER A 97 17.26 -0.20 8.91
N LEU A 98 16.49 -0.15 10.00
CA LEU A 98 15.12 -0.66 10.08
C LEU A 98 14.16 0.19 9.25
N TYR A 99 14.31 1.52 9.29
CA TYR A 99 13.54 2.43 8.44
C TYR A 99 13.76 2.16 6.95
N MET A 100 15.02 2.01 6.51
CA MET A 100 15.33 1.67 5.11
C MET A 100 14.72 0.33 4.70
N ARG A 101 14.75 -0.66 5.60
CA ARG A 101 14.12 -1.96 5.38
C ARG A 101 12.60 -1.82 5.25
N LEU A 102 11.95 -1.14 6.19
CA LEU A 102 10.52 -0.89 6.19
C LEU A 102 10.07 -0.11 4.94
N SER A 103 10.84 0.90 4.53
CA SER A 103 10.59 1.69 3.31
C SER A 103 10.59 0.79 2.06
N ARG A 104 11.61 -0.06 1.88
CA ARG A 104 11.66 -1.02 0.76
C ARG A 104 10.51 -2.02 0.78
N ASN A 105 10.16 -2.53 1.95
CA ASN A 105 9.04 -3.47 2.11
C ASN A 105 7.69 -2.84 1.81
N THR A 106 7.47 -1.63 2.29
CA THR A 106 6.25 -0.87 2.01
C THR A 106 6.15 -0.51 0.53
N LEU A 107 7.27 -0.19 -0.11
CA LEU A 107 7.32 0.04 -1.55
C LEU A 107 6.95 -1.22 -2.35
N MET A 108 7.41 -2.41 -1.92
CA MET A 108 7.00 -3.68 -2.53
C MET A 108 5.50 -3.95 -2.38
N ALA A 109 4.94 -3.71 -1.18
CA ALA A 109 3.51 -3.82 -0.93
C ALA A 109 2.70 -2.86 -1.80
N ALA A 110 3.07 -1.57 -1.82
CA ALA A 110 2.42 -0.54 -2.61
C ALA A 110 2.50 -0.84 -4.12
N GLY A 111 3.62 -1.40 -4.59
CA GLY A 111 3.78 -1.83 -5.98
C GLY A 111 2.82 -2.95 -6.37
N TRP A 112 2.61 -3.95 -5.50
CA TRP A 112 1.64 -5.02 -5.76
C TRP A 112 0.19 -4.53 -5.67
N ILE A 113 -0.13 -3.66 -4.71
CA ILE A 113 -1.45 -3.01 -4.63
C ILE A 113 -1.74 -2.25 -5.92
N LYS A 114 -0.80 -1.41 -6.38
CA LYS A 114 -0.90 -0.68 -7.65
C LYS A 114 -1.22 -1.61 -8.83
N ARG A 115 -0.45 -2.69 -9.01
CA ARG A 115 -0.64 -3.64 -10.12
C ARG A 115 -2.03 -4.26 -10.11
N TYR A 116 -2.54 -4.68 -8.95
CA TYR A 116 -3.87 -5.28 -8.87
C TYR A 116 -4.98 -4.26 -9.07
N VAL A 117 -4.81 -3.03 -8.57
CA VAL A 117 -5.75 -1.94 -8.84
C VAL A 117 -5.80 -1.66 -10.33
N GLU A 118 -4.66 -1.54 -11.02
CA GLU A 118 -4.63 -1.30 -12.48
C GLU A 118 -5.25 -2.46 -13.25
N ALA A 119 -5.01 -3.71 -12.83
CA ALA A 119 -5.60 -4.89 -13.46
C ALA A 119 -7.12 -4.98 -13.28
N LEU A 120 -7.66 -4.59 -12.13
CA LEU A 120 -9.09 -4.71 -11.82
C LEU A 120 -9.89 -3.45 -12.22
N ALA A 121 -9.28 -2.28 -12.17
CA ALA A 121 -9.94 -1.02 -12.47
C ALA A 121 -9.77 -0.56 -13.94
N GLY A 122 -8.93 -1.26 -14.70
CA GLY A 122 -8.51 -0.86 -16.04
C GLY A 122 -7.52 0.31 -16.04
N GLU A 123 -6.91 0.58 -17.19
CA GLU A 123 -6.07 1.77 -17.40
C GLU A 123 -6.94 3.02 -17.58
N ASP A 124 -6.41 4.19 -17.19
CA ASP A 124 -7.03 5.48 -17.54
C ASP A 124 -6.60 5.70 -18.98
N GLU A 125 -7.55 5.70 -19.93
CA GLU A 125 -7.30 6.21 -21.28
C GLU A 125 -6.96 7.71 -21.24
#